data_AF-A0A9K3NQM7-F1
#
_entry.id   AF-A0A9K3NQM7-F1
#
_cell.length_a   1.000
_cell.length_b   1.000
_cell.length_c   1.000
_cell.angle_alpha   90.00
_cell.angle_beta   90.00
_cell.angle_gamma   90.00
#
_symmetry.space_group_name_H-M   'P 1'
#
loop_
_entity.id
_entity.type
_entity.pdbx_description
1 polymer ?
#
loop_
_entity_poly.entity_id
_entity_poly.type
_entity_poly.pdbx_seq_one_letter_code
_entity_poly.pdbx_strand_id
1 'polypeptide(L)'
;MSTGEKQKTSAEDMSSSLPPLKWSEETFNDLVKSFKFPDSWGAICPKEGQIAAQAPTGYITLFWDYFADGNFRLPITKCLLEVLGYYRFHLSQLHPMGMVRIRHFEFLCQSMGIEPLVDRFRVFYQLHCSLGFYSIMQRSAAKKILLTLPKSYHEWKSKLF
;
A
#
# COMPACT_ATOMS: atom_id res chain seq x y z
N MET A 1 39.16 -13.13 16.57
CA MET A 1 38.78 -11.84 15.96
C MET A 1 38.00 -12.17 14.70
N SER A 2 36.68 -12.00 14.72
CA SER A 2 35.81 -12.30 13.59
C SER A 2 35.22 -10.98 13.12
N THR A 3 35.64 -10.55 11.93
CA THR A 3 35.22 -9.34 11.25
C THR A 3 33.78 -9.51 10.77
N GLY A 4 32.84 -8.85 11.45
CA GLY A 4 31.47 -8.71 10.99
C GLY A 4 31.39 -7.63 9.90
N GLU A 5 31.25 -8.07 8.66
CA GLU A 5 30.89 -7.19 7.55
C GLU A 5 29.43 -6.73 7.73
N LYS A 6 29.26 -5.48 8.15
CA LYS A 6 27.99 -4.76 8.02
C LYS A 6 27.73 -4.55 6.53
N GLN A 7 26.81 -5.32 5.97
CA GLN A 7 26.30 -5.09 4.64
C GLN A 7 25.47 -3.79 4.66
N LYS A 8 26.14 -2.72 4.21
CA LYS A 8 25.57 -1.39 4.00
C LYS A 8 24.74 -1.47 2.73
N THR A 9 23.43 -1.66 2.85
CA THR A 9 22.53 -1.66 1.69
C THR A 9 22.37 -0.22 1.20
N SER A 10 23.06 0.09 0.10
CA SER A 10 22.95 1.33 -0.66
C SER A 10 21.53 1.49 -1.20
N ALA A 11 20.97 2.70 -1.12
CA ALA A 11 19.63 3.04 -1.60
C ALA A 11 19.60 3.36 -3.11
N GLU A 12 20.48 2.75 -3.89
CA GLU A 12 20.68 3.04 -5.31
C GLU A 12 20.51 1.74 -6.10
N ASP A 13 19.70 1.82 -7.15
CA ASP A 13 19.23 0.76 -8.06
C ASP A 13 18.21 -0.25 -7.52
N MET A 14 16.95 0.19 -7.41
CA MET A 14 15.80 -0.71 -7.42
C MET A 14 14.77 -0.29 -8.47
N SER A 15 15.20 -0.29 -9.74
CA SER A 15 14.29 -0.43 -10.89
C SER A 15 13.86 -1.90 -11.02
N SER A 16 13.23 -2.47 -10.00
CA SER A 16 12.62 -3.79 -10.11
C SER A 16 11.23 -3.61 -10.73
N SER A 17 11.09 -3.99 -12.01
CA SER A 17 9.80 -4.13 -12.68
C SER A 17 8.77 -4.77 -11.75
N LEU A 18 7.58 -4.19 -11.63
CA LEU A 18 6.48 -4.81 -10.88
C LEU A 18 6.16 -6.18 -11.50
N PRO A 19 5.74 -7.18 -10.71
CA PRO A 19 5.41 -8.48 -11.26
C PRO A 19 4.10 -8.43 -12.09
N PRO A 20 3.89 -9.38 -13.02
CA PRO A 20 2.63 -9.50 -13.76
C PRO A 20 1.44 -9.79 -12.84
N LEU A 21 0.30 -9.17 -13.14
CA LEU A 21 -0.94 -9.37 -12.40
C LEU A 21 -1.54 -10.75 -12.72
N LYS A 22 -1.86 -11.52 -11.68
CA LYS A 22 -2.66 -12.75 -11.79
C LYS A 22 -4.12 -12.42 -11.50
N TRP A 23 -4.99 -12.43 -12.52
CA TRP A 23 -6.43 -12.22 -12.37
C TRP A 23 -7.25 -13.09 -13.34
N SER A 24 -8.51 -13.32 -13.00
CA SER A 24 -9.54 -13.85 -13.90
C SER A 24 -10.69 -12.86 -14.01
N GLU A 25 -11.39 -12.88 -15.14
CA GLU A 25 -12.56 -12.04 -15.39
C GLU A 25 -13.68 -12.29 -14.36
N GLU A 26 -13.86 -13.55 -13.94
CA GLU A 26 -14.78 -13.95 -12.88
C GLU A 26 -14.47 -13.23 -11.55
N THR A 27 -13.21 -13.31 -11.09
CA THR A 27 -12.79 -12.66 -9.83
C THR A 27 -12.96 -11.14 -9.88
N PHE A 28 -12.68 -10.54 -11.04
CA PHE A 28 -12.89 -9.10 -11.25
C PHE A 28 -14.37 -8.70 -11.16
N ASN A 29 -15.25 -9.45 -11.83
CA ASN A 29 -16.68 -9.17 -11.82
C ASN A 29 -17.29 -9.33 -10.42
N ASP A 30 -16.86 -10.36 -9.69
CA ASP A 30 -17.27 -10.57 -8.29
C ASP A 30 -16.82 -9.43 -7.38
N LEU A 31 -15.62 -8.89 -7.59
CA LEU A 31 -15.07 -7.74 -6.87
C LEU A 31 -15.89 -6.47 -7.11
N VAL A 32 -16.15 -6.15 -8.38
CA VAL A 32 -16.96 -4.98 -8.80
C VAL A 32 -18.34 -5.05 -8.16
N LYS A 33 -18.96 -6.23 -8.20
CA LYS A 33 -20.29 -6.48 -7.61
C LYS A 33 -20.28 -6.41 -6.09
N SER A 34 -19.32 -7.06 -5.43
CA SER A 34 -19.26 -7.16 -3.97
C SER A 34 -19.01 -5.81 -3.31
N PHE A 35 -18.15 -4.98 -3.91
CA PHE A 35 -17.85 -3.64 -3.43
C PHE A 35 -18.78 -2.56 -4.01
N LYS A 36 -19.74 -2.96 -4.86
CA LYS A 36 -20.73 -2.08 -5.49
C LYS A 36 -20.07 -0.88 -6.16
N PHE A 37 -19.06 -1.14 -7.00
CA PHE A 37 -18.38 -0.06 -7.72
C PHE A 37 -19.39 0.67 -8.62
N PRO A 38 -19.44 2.01 -8.58
CA PRO A 38 -20.28 2.77 -9.49
C PRO A 38 -19.84 2.58 -10.95
N ASP A 39 -20.79 2.42 -11.86
CA ASP A 39 -20.52 2.35 -13.30
C ASP A 39 -19.72 3.56 -13.81
N SER A 40 -19.93 4.73 -13.20
CA SER A 40 -19.21 5.96 -13.50
C SER A 40 -17.70 5.88 -13.26
N TRP A 41 -17.21 4.91 -12.48
CA TRP A 41 -15.76 4.69 -12.32
C TRP A 41 -15.15 3.95 -13.52
N GLY A 42 -15.97 3.28 -14.34
CA GLY A 42 -15.53 2.60 -15.54
C GLY A 42 -14.41 1.59 -15.26
N ALA A 43 -14.50 0.80 -14.19
CA ALA A 43 -13.47 -0.15 -13.79
C ALA A 43 -13.14 -1.13 -14.94
N ILE A 44 -11.84 -1.35 -15.20
CA ILE A 44 -11.34 -2.19 -16.29
C ILE A 44 -10.60 -3.38 -15.69
N CYS A 45 -10.90 -4.59 -16.18
CA CYS A 45 -10.08 -5.76 -15.89
C CYS A 45 -8.73 -5.64 -16.61
N PRO A 46 -7.59 -5.68 -15.90
CA PRO A 46 -6.26 -5.85 -16.48
C PRO A 46 -6.22 -7.07 -17.40
N LYS A 47 -5.46 -6.95 -18.48
CA LYS A 47 -5.15 -8.06 -19.37
C LYS A 47 -4.11 -8.97 -18.73
N GLU A 48 -4.15 -10.24 -19.09
CA GLU A 48 -3.15 -11.22 -18.66
C GLU A 48 -1.73 -10.73 -19.00
N GLY A 49 -0.82 -10.85 -18.04
CA GLY A 49 0.57 -10.42 -18.20
C GLY A 49 0.84 -8.93 -18.00
N GLN A 50 -0.18 -8.07 -17.83
CA GLN A 50 0.03 -6.67 -17.50
C GLN A 50 0.63 -6.50 -16.10
N ILE A 51 1.49 -5.51 -15.93
CA ILE A 51 2.00 -5.10 -14.62
C ILE A 51 1.23 -3.89 -14.11
N ALA A 52 1.20 -3.68 -12.79
CA ALA A 52 0.41 -2.59 -12.20
C ALA A 52 0.83 -1.16 -12.65
N ALA A 53 2.03 -1.00 -13.20
CA ALA A 53 2.52 0.26 -13.77
C ALA A 53 1.96 0.58 -15.17
N GLN A 54 1.27 -0.36 -15.83
CA GLN A 54 0.75 -0.22 -17.20
C GLN A 54 -0.75 0.15 -17.24
N ALA A 55 -1.23 0.88 -16.23
CA ALA A 55 -2.61 1.39 -16.25
C ALA A 55 -2.83 2.31 -17.46
N PRO A 56 -3.98 2.23 -18.15
CA PRO A 56 -4.31 3.17 -19.23
C PRO A 56 -4.32 4.62 -18.73
N THR A 57 -4.06 5.57 -19.63
CA THR A 57 -4.18 7.00 -19.31
C THR A 57 -5.55 7.32 -18.72
N GLY A 58 -5.57 8.01 -17.57
CA GLY A 58 -6.80 8.33 -16.83
C GLY A 58 -7.21 7.29 -15.80
N TYR A 59 -6.49 6.17 -15.69
CA TYR A 59 -6.75 5.10 -14.74
C TYR A 59 -5.58 4.89 -13.78
N ILE A 60 -5.87 4.28 -12.63
CA ILE A 60 -4.89 3.82 -11.66
C ILE A 60 -5.09 2.31 -11.41
N THR A 61 -4.00 1.58 -11.22
CA THR A 61 -4.07 0.19 -10.74
C THR A 61 -4.13 0.17 -9.22
N LEU A 62 -5.07 -0.57 -8.66
CA LEU A 62 -5.23 -0.79 -7.23
C LEU A 62 -5.24 -2.29 -6.93
N PHE A 63 -4.61 -2.70 -5.83
CA PHE A 63 -4.71 -4.08 -5.36
C PHE A 63 -6.05 -4.30 -4.67
N TRP A 64 -6.68 -5.46 -4.92
CA TRP A 64 -7.91 -5.87 -4.25
C TRP A 64 -7.80 -5.80 -2.72
N ASP A 65 -6.66 -6.23 -2.18
CA ASP A 65 -6.40 -6.22 -0.73
C ASP A 65 -6.50 -4.80 -0.14
N TYR A 66 -6.37 -3.74 -0.94
CA TYR A 66 -6.63 -2.39 -0.44
C TYR A 66 -8.09 -2.21 -0.03
N PHE A 67 -9.03 -2.74 -0.82
CA PHE A 67 -10.45 -2.63 -0.56
C PHE A 67 -10.90 -3.62 0.53
N ALA A 68 -10.43 -4.87 0.45
CA ALA A 68 -10.78 -5.91 1.41
C ALA A 68 -10.20 -5.63 2.80
N ASP A 69 -8.91 -5.31 2.85
CA ASP A 69 -8.14 -5.34 4.09
C ASP A 69 -7.54 -3.99 4.46
N GLY A 70 -7.16 -3.23 3.44
CA GLY A 70 -6.60 -1.89 3.56
C GLY A 70 -7.61 -0.84 3.97
N ASN A 71 -8.93 -1.14 3.99
CA ASN A 71 -10.02 -0.17 4.14
C ASN A 71 -9.83 1.08 3.26
N PHE A 72 -9.33 0.88 2.05
CA PHE A 72 -9.22 1.92 1.05
C PHE A 72 -10.62 2.35 0.60
N ARG A 73 -10.82 3.66 0.52
CA ARG A 73 -12.08 4.29 0.12
C ARG A 73 -11.80 5.38 -0.90
N LEU A 74 -12.73 5.54 -1.83
CA LEU A 74 -12.77 6.67 -2.75
C LEU A 74 -13.88 7.65 -2.30
N PRO A 75 -13.64 8.98 -2.36
CA PRO A 75 -12.38 9.63 -2.74
C PRO A 75 -11.24 9.34 -1.75
N ILE A 76 -10.00 9.29 -2.27
CA ILE A 76 -8.79 9.03 -1.49
C ILE A 76 -8.63 10.11 -0.42
N THR A 77 -8.29 9.74 0.82
CA THR A 77 -8.13 10.74 1.89
C THR A 77 -6.89 11.59 1.71
N LYS A 78 -6.97 12.83 2.21
CA LYS A 78 -5.87 13.79 2.25
C LYS A 78 -4.62 13.19 2.90
N CYS A 79 -4.77 12.50 4.04
CA CYS A 79 -3.65 11.87 4.76
C CYS A 79 -2.90 10.86 3.88
N LEU A 80 -3.64 9.98 3.19
CA LEU A 80 -3.03 9.00 2.29
C LEU A 80 -2.30 9.70 1.12
N LEU A 81 -2.92 10.70 0.49
CA LEU A 81 -2.28 11.46 -0.60
C LEU A 81 -1.01 12.19 -0.13
N GLU A 82 -1.03 12.79 1.06
CA GLU A 82 0.14 13.47 1.64
C GLU A 82 1.28 12.49 1.94
N VAL A 83 0.98 11.29 2.44
CA VAL A 83 2.00 10.25 2.67
C VAL A 83 2.60 9.78 1.34
N LEU A 84 1.77 9.51 0.32
CA LEU A 84 2.24 9.11 -1.02
C LEU A 84 3.11 10.22 -1.65
N GLY A 85 2.67 11.48 -1.57
CA GLY A 85 3.36 12.63 -2.11
C GLY A 85 4.69 12.92 -1.40
N TYR A 86 4.71 12.80 -0.07
CA TYR A 86 5.91 13.00 0.73
C TYR A 86 7.01 11.97 0.40
N TYR A 87 6.64 10.70 0.29
CA TYR A 87 7.59 9.61 0.00
C TYR A 87 7.82 9.35 -1.49
N ARG A 88 7.08 10.05 -2.38
CA ARG A 88 7.23 9.99 -3.84
C ARG A 88 7.14 8.58 -4.42
N PHE A 89 6.13 7.81 -4.02
CA PHE A 89 5.82 6.54 -4.66
C PHE A 89 4.34 6.49 -5.08
N HIS A 90 4.07 5.76 -6.16
CA HIS A 90 2.72 5.59 -6.66
C HIS A 90 1.95 4.61 -5.77
N LEU A 91 0.64 4.81 -5.60
CA LEU A 91 -0.19 3.98 -4.74
C LEU A 91 -0.05 2.47 -5.07
N SER A 92 0.03 2.09 -6.35
CA SER A 92 0.25 0.70 -6.79
C SER A 92 1.58 0.06 -6.34
N GLN A 93 2.52 0.83 -5.79
CA GLN A 93 3.77 0.32 -5.23
C GLN A 93 3.65 0.08 -3.72
N LEU A 94 2.52 0.42 -3.10
CA LEU A 94 2.27 0.23 -1.67
C LEU A 94 1.88 -1.22 -1.38
N HIS A 95 2.60 -1.88 -0.49
CA HIS A 95 2.16 -3.13 0.10
C HIS A 95 0.85 -2.88 0.88
N PRO A 96 -0.14 -3.79 0.84
CA PRO A 96 -1.37 -3.68 1.63
C PRO A 96 -1.16 -3.34 3.13
N MET A 97 -0.05 -3.80 3.73
CA MET A 97 0.34 -3.46 5.11
C MET A 97 0.79 -2.04 5.33
N GLY A 98 1.33 -1.38 4.31
CA GLY A 98 1.48 0.05 4.34
C GLY A 98 0.13 0.76 4.42
N MET A 99 -0.84 0.35 3.59
CA MET A 99 -2.19 0.92 3.56
C MET A 99 -2.88 0.81 4.93
N VAL A 100 -2.92 -0.38 5.52
CA VAL A 100 -3.55 -0.61 6.83
C VAL A 100 -2.96 0.30 7.90
N ARG A 101 -1.64 0.49 7.93
CA ARG A 101 -0.97 1.36 8.90
C ARG A 101 -1.31 2.83 8.70
N ILE A 102 -1.34 3.31 7.44
CA ILE A 102 -1.73 4.69 7.13
C ILE A 102 -3.19 4.93 7.54
N ARG A 103 -4.11 4.02 7.19
CA ARG A 103 -5.53 4.13 7.56
C ARG A 103 -5.76 4.12 9.06
N HIS A 104 -5.08 3.23 9.79
CA HIS A 104 -5.21 3.18 11.24
C HIS A 104 -4.67 4.44 11.93
N PHE A 105 -3.55 4.96 11.45
CA PHE A 105 -3.03 6.25 11.93
C PHE A 105 -4.07 7.36 11.73
N GLU A 106 -4.67 7.43 10.53
CA GLU A 106 -5.71 8.41 10.24
C GLU A 106 -6.92 8.28 11.18
N PHE A 107 -7.43 7.06 11.40
CA PHE A 107 -8.53 6.83 12.32
C PHE A 107 -8.20 7.21 13.76
N LEU A 108 -6.98 6.92 14.23
CA LEU A 108 -6.56 7.27 15.57
C LEU A 108 -6.46 8.79 15.76
N CYS A 109 -5.93 9.50 14.77
CA CYS A 109 -5.90 10.96 14.81
C CYS A 109 -7.32 11.54 14.87
N GLN A 110 -8.22 11.06 13.99
CA GLN A 110 -9.61 11.52 13.95
C GLN A 110 -10.36 11.25 15.26
N SER A 111 -10.19 10.07 15.86
CA SER A 111 -10.86 9.73 17.13
C SER A 111 -10.38 10.58 18.31
N MET A 112 -9.19 11.17 18.21
CA MET A 112 -8.61 12.06 19.21
C MET A 112 -8.80 13.55 18.88
N GLY A 113 -9.53 13.90 17.81
CA GLY A 113 -9.69 15.29 17.36
C GLY A 113 -8.40 15.93 16.84
N ILE A 114 -7.46 15.10 16.37
CA ILE A 114 -6.15 15.50 15.86
C ILE A 114 -6.16 15.44 14.33
N GLU A 115 -5.60 16.45 13.66
CA GLU A 115 -5.40 16.38 12.21
C GLU A 115 -4.29 15.34 11.86
N PRO A 116 -4.58 14.38 10.95
CA PRO A 116 -3.65 13.33 10.55
C PRO A 116 -2.60 13.83 9.54
N LEU A 117 -1.63 14.60 10.02
CA LEU A 117 -0.56 15.17 9.18
C LEU A 117 0.58 14.17 8.92
N VAL A 118 1.17 14.24 7.72
CA VAL A 118 2.33 13.39 7.35
C VAL A 118 3.51 13.53 8.30
N ASP A 119 3.77 14.73 8.84
CA ASP A 119 4.86 14.94 9.80
C ASP A 119 4.63 14.20 11.11
N ARG A 120 3.37 14.11 11.58
CA ARG A 120 3.01 13.31 12.75
C ARG A 120 3.13 11.83 12.46
N PHE A 121 2.69 11.39 11.29
CA PHE A 121 2.84 10.00 10.85
C PHE A 121 4.31 9.55 10.89
N ARG A 122 5.22 10.41 10.40
CA ARG A 122 6.66 10.15 10.33
C ARG A 122 7.36 10.04 11.68
N VAL A 123 6.77 10.58 12.75
CA VAL A 123 7.29 10.40 14.12
C VAL A 123 7.17 8.93 14.53
N PHE A 124 6.10 8.25 14.13
CA PHE A 124 5.82 6.87 14.50
C PHE A 124 6.31 5.86 13.48
N TYR A 125 6.29 6.23 12.20
CA TYR A 125 6.52 5.33 11.09
C TYR A 125 7.64 5.79 10.14
N GLN A 126 8.18 4.84 9.40
CA GLN A 126 9.15 5.05 8.35
C GLN A 126 8.83 4.19 7.13
N LEU A 127 9.22 4.68 5.96
CA LEU A 127 9.15 3.92 4.72
C LEU A 127 10.13 2.75 4.78
N HIS A 128 9.71 1.62 4.24
CA HIS A 128 10.51 0.42 4.10
C HIS A 128 10.29 -0.14 2.69
N CYS A 129 11.34 -0.49 1.99
CA CYS A 129 11.23 -1.18 0.72
C CYS A 129 11.68 -2.63 0.89
N SER A 130 10.87 -3.57 0.42
CA SER A 130 11.23 -4.99 0.40
C SER A 130 10.64 -5.66 -0.82
N LEU A 131 11.48 -6.38 -1.56
CA LEU A 131 11.08 -7.16 -2.74
C LEU A 131 10.31 -6.31 -3.77
N GLY A 132 10.77 -5.07 -4.02
CA GLY A 132 10.17 -4.16 -5.01
C GLY A 132 8.91 -3.41 -4.56
N PHE A 133 8.45 -3.59 -3.32
CA PHE A 133 7.27 -2.89 -2.79
C PHE A 133 7.63 -2.01 -1.60
N TYR A 134 6.99 -0.84 -1.55
CA TYR A 134 7.04 0.05 -0.40
C TYR A 134 6.05 -0.39 0.66
N SER A 135 6.45 -0.34 1.92
CA SER A 135 5.61 -0.58 3.08
C SER A 135 5.95 0.43 4.16
N ILE A 136 5.18 0.42 5.23
CA ILE A 136 5.33 1.31 6.37
C ILE A 136 5.76 0.46 7.56
N MET A 137 6.88 0.78 8.20
CA MET A 137 7.33 0.13 9.42
C MET A 137 7.27 1.10 10.59
N GLN A 138 6.99 0.58 11.78
CA GLN A 138 7.12 1.36 13.00
C GLN A 138 8.60 1.65 13.28
N ARG A 139 8.90 2.87 13.72
CA ARG A 139 10.23 3.23 14.20
C ARG A 139 10.51 2.59 15.55
N SER A 140 11.70 2.04 15.73
CA SER A 140 12.12 1.36 16.98
C SER A 140 12.07 2.28 18.21
N ALA A 141 12.42 3.56 18.04
CA ALA A 141 12.39 4.56 19.11
C ALA A 141 10.99 5.16 19.38
N ALA A 142 9.99 4.89 18.53
CA ALA A 142 8.66 5.45 18.67
C ALA A 142 7.77 4.60 19.58
N LYS A 143 6.96 5.27 20.40
CA LYS A 143 5.90 4.59 21.16
C LYS A 143 4.95 3.86 20.20
N LYS A 144 4.58 2.62 20.57
CA LYS A 144 3.56 1.85 19.86
C LYS A 144 2.20 2.54 20.03
N ILE A 145 1.71 3.13 18.95
CA ILE A 145 0.35 3.70 18.88
C ILE A 145 -0.68 2.68 18.38
N LEU A 146 -0.21 1.64 17.68
CA LEU A 146 -1.03 0.49 17.29
C LEU A 146 -0.54 -0.71 18.10
N LEU A 147 -1.37 -1.15 19.05
CA LEU A 147 -1.05 -2.24 19.98
C LEU A 147 -1.35 -3.61 19.37
N THR A 148 -2.38 -3.69 18.52
CA THR A 148 -2.86 -4.94 17.92
C THR A 148 -2.98 -4.75 16.40
N LEU A 149 -1.87 -4.95 15.69
CA LEU A 149 -1.87 -4.97 14.23
C LEU A 149 -2.22 -6.39 13.72
N PRO A 150 -2.88 -6.53 12.56
CA PRO A 150 -2.85 -7.78 11.81
C PRO A 150 -1.39 -8.21 11.63
N LYS A 151 -1.07 -9.43 12.05
CA LYS A 151 0.33 -9.91 12.11
C LYS A 151 0.97 -9.97 10.71
N SER A 152 0.18 -10.25 9.69
CA SER A 152 0.64 -10.48 8.31
C SER A 152 -0.56 -10.78 7.42
N TYR A 153 -0.40 -10.49 6.13
CA TYR A 153 -1.27 -10.97 5.07
C TYR A 153 -0.50 -12.06 4.36
N HIS A 154 -0.55 -13.26 4.93
CA HIS A 154 0.04 -14.41 4.27
C HIS A 154 -0.67 -14.60 2.91
N GLU A 155 0.10 -14.92 1.86
CA GLU A 155 -0.38 -15.19 0.49
C GLU A 155 -0.82 -14.00 -0.38
N TRP A 156 -0.77 -12.75 0.09
CA TRP A 156 -1.20 -11.60 -0.73
C TRP A 156 -0.47 -11.53 -2.08
N LYS A 157 0.83 -11.86 -2.08
CA LYS A 157 1.61 -11.95 -3.32
C LYS A 157 1.13 -13.08 -4.21
N SER A 158 0.97 -14.28 -3.68
CA SER A 158 0.52 -15.46 -4.46
C SER A 158 -0.87 -15.27 -5.07
N LYS A 159 -1.72 -14.45 -4.43
CA LYS A 159 -3.05 -14.08 -4.93
C LYS A 159 -3.01 -13.06 -6.07
N LEU A 160 -1.98 -12.20 -6.12
CA LEU A 160 -1.91 -11.07 -7.05
C LEU A 160 -0.83 -11.20 -8.12
N PHE A 161 0.19 -12.04 -7.89
CA PHE A 161 1.41 -12.17 -8.69
C PHE A 161 1.87 -13.62 -8.79
#